data_AF-A0A503PA60-F1
#
_entry.id   AF-A0A503PA60-F1
#
_cell.length_a   1.000
_cell.length_b   1.000
_cell.length_c   1.000
_cell.angle_alpha   90.00
_cell.angle_beta   90.00
_cell.angle_gamma   90.00
#
_symmetry.space_group_name_H-M   'P 1'
#
loop_
_entity.id
_entity.type
_entity.pdbx_description
1 polymer ?
#
loop_
_entity_poly.entity_id
_entity_poly.type
_entity_poly.pdbx_seq_one_letter_code
_entity_poly.pdbx_strand_id
1 'polypeptide(L)'
;MALSTQEQILIEQRVTNEAKSIGVAYLLWFLLGGVGAHRFYLGRSGTGFAMLALLVVGVITVPIVVGSLLLVVLGIWAIVDAFLIPGMVQNHKNDVRRKLTAAAALSQI
;
A
#
# COMPACT_ATOMS: atom_id res chain seq x y z
N MET A 1 -10.23 9.53 29.12
CA MET A 1 -10.46 10.96 28.82
C MET A 1 -10.51 11.13 27.31
N ALA A 2 -11.38 12.01 26.80
CA ALA A 2 -11.36 12.36 25.37
C ALA A 2 -10.21 13.34 25.10
N LEU A 3 -9.49 13.18 23.98
CA LEU A 3 -8.41 14.07 23.57
C LEU A 3 -8.93 15.51 23.41
N SER A 4 -8.12 16.48 23.81
CA SER A 4 -8.43 17.90 23.58
C SER A 4 -8.42 18.23 22.08
N THR A 5 -9.15 19.27 21.67
CA THR A 5 -9.22 19.70 20.27
C THR A 5 -7.83 20.00 19.70
N GLN A 6 -6.94 20.59 20.50
CA GLN A 6 -5.56 20.89 20.10
C GLN A 6 -4.79 19.60 19.77
N GLU A 7 -4.90 18.57 20.60
CA GLU A 7 -4.25 17.28 20.37
C GLU A 7 -4.79 16.58 19.13
N GLN A 8 -6.10 16.65 18.90
CA GLN A 8 -6.71 16.09 17.68
C GLN A 8 -6.18 16.77 16.42
N ILE A 9 -6.08 18.10 16.41
CA ILE A 9 -5.51 18.86 15.28
C ILE A 9 -4.05 18.47 15.05
N LEU A 10 -3.24 18.36 16.11
CA LEU A 10 -1.84 17.95 16.00
C LEU A 10 -1.69 16.52 15.45
N ILE A 11 -2.56 15.59 15.87
CA ILE A 11 -2.58 14.22 15.36
C ILE A 11 -2.92 14.21 13.87
N GLU A 12 -3.95 14.93 13.42
CA GLU A 12 -4.30 15.00 11.99
C GLU A 12 -3.20 15.62 11.12
N GLN A 13 -2.52 16.65 11.64
CA GLN A 13 -1.35 17.23 10.98
C GLN A 13 -0.22 16.21 10.84
N ARG A 14 0.08 15.46 11.91
CA ARG A 14 1.09 14.39 11.88
C ARG A 14 0.70 13.25 10.95
N VAL A 15 -0.57 12.81 10.96
CA VAL A 15 -1.07 11.78 10.03
C VAL A 15 -0.87 12.24 8.59
N THR A 16 -1.18 13.50 8.29
CA THR A 16 -1.02 14.04 6.93
C THR A 16 0.45 14.07 6.49
N ASN A 17 1.36 14.43 7.41
CA ASN A 17 2.80 14.46 7.13
C ASN A 17 3.47 13.07 7.07
N GLU A 18 3.04 12.13 7.90
CA GLU A 18 3.65 10.79 8.01
C GLU A 18 3.03 9.76 7.05
N ALA A 19 1.80 10.01 6.57
CA ALA A 19 1.14 9.10 5.65
C ALA A 19 1.82 9.02 4.27
N LYS A 20 1.79 7.83 3.69
CA LYS A 20 2.26 7.60 2.32
C LYS A 20 1.44 8.39 1.30
N SER A 21 2.13 8.93 0.30
CA SER A 21 1.54 9.73 -0.77
C SER A 21 0.80 8.85 -1.76
N ILE A 22 -0.46 9.18 -2.04
CA ILE A 22 -1.26 8.51 -3.06
C ILE A 22 -0.67 8.69 -4.47
N GLY A 23 -0.12 9.87 -4.76
CA GLY A 23 0.51 10.14 -6.05
C GLY A 23 1.74 9.27 -6.28
N VAL A 24 2.56 9.08 -5.24
CA VAL A 24 3.72 8.16 -5.29
C VAL A 24 3.26 6.71 -5.46
N ALA A 25 2.17 6.30 -4.79
CA ALA A 25 1.61 4.96 -4.97
C ALA A 25 1.18 4.70 -6.43
N TYR A 26 0.50 5.66 -7.07
CA TYR A 26 0.13 5.55 -8.49
C TYR A 26 1.34 5.61 -9.43
N LEU A 27 2.34 6.44 -9.12
CA LEU A 27 3.58 6.49 -9.90
C LEU A 27 4.32 5.14 -9.89
N LEU A 28 4.44 4.54 -8.71
CA LEU A 28 5.05 3.22 -8.55
C LEU A 28 4.22 2.12 -9.21
N TRP A 29 2.89 2.23 -9.16
CA TRP A 29 2.00 1.31 -9.85
C TRP A 29 2.16 1.39 -11.37
N PHE A 30 2.28 2.60 -11.92
CA PHE A 30 2.42 2.78 -13.37
C PHE A 30 3.78 2.31 -13.89
N LEU A 31 4.88 2.66 -13.21
CA LEU A 31 6.23 2.34 -13.65
C LEU A 31 6.69 0.92 -13.27
N LEU A 32 6.29 0.46 -12.09
CA LEU A 32 6.79 -0.77 -11.47
C LEU A 32 5.65 -1.68 -10.97
N GLY A 33 4.45 -1.53 -11.56
CA GLY A 33 3.25 -2.27 -11.17
C GLY A 33 3.40 -3.77 -11.29
N GLY A 34 4.04 -4.26 -12.36
CA GLY A 34 4.28 -5.70 -12.55
C GLY A 34 5.15 -6.32 -11.46
N VAL A 35 6.04 -5.54 -10.85
CA VAL A 35 6.92 -5.96 -9.74
C VAL A 35 6.22 -5.83 -8.38
N GLY A 36 5.12 -5.09 -8.31
CA GLY A 36 4.38 -4.84 -7.06
C GLY A 36 4.96 -3.72 -6.18
N ALA A 37 5.72 -2.78 -6.75
CA ALA A 37 6.39 -1.72 -5.99
C ALA A 37 5.42 -0.84 -5.17
N HIS A 38 4.23 -0.55 -5.71
CA HIS A 38 3.18 0.19 -4.99
C HIS A 38 2.70 -0.56 -3.74
N ARG A 39 2.65 -1.90 -3.77
CA ARG A 39 2.29 -2.71 -2.59
C ARG A 39 3.38 -2.68 -1.53
N PHE A 40 4.65 -2.75 -1.92
CA PHE A 40 5.77 -2.61 -0.97
C PHE A 40 5.78 -1.22 -0.32
N TYR A 41 5.57 -0.15 -1.11
CA TYR A 41 5.53 1.22 -0.61
C TYR A 41 4.41 1.44 0.43
N LEU A 42 3.25 0.81 0.22
CA LEU A 42 2.11 0.87 1.13
C LEU A 42 2.18 -0.16 2.28
N GLY A 43 3.31 -0.83 2.47
CA GLY A 43 3.55 -1.77 3.57
C GLY A 43 2.90 -3.14 3.41
N ARG A 44 2.44 -3.49 2.19
CA ARG A 44 1.77 -4.75 1.86
C ARG A 44 2.73 -5.78 1.26
N SER A 45 3.84 -6.02 1.95
CA SER A 45 4.96 -6.84 1.45
C SER A 45 4.57 -8.25 1.05
N GLY A 46 3.70 -8.95 1.81
CA GLY A 46 3.28 -10.31 1.47
C GLY A 46 2.65 -10.41 0.07
N THR A 47 1.71 -9.52 -0.24
CA THR A 47 1.09 -9.47 -1.57
C THR A 47 2.02 -8.87 -2.64
N GLY A 48 2.98 -8.01 -2.25
CA GLY A 48 4.02 -7.54 -3.16
C GLY A 48 4.93 -8.67 -3.62
N PHE A 49 5.36 -9.55 -2.70
CA PHE A 49 6.15 -10.73 -3.03
C PHE A 49 5.37 -11.73 -3.88
N ALA A 50 4.07 -11.92 -3.61
CA ALA A 50 3.22 -12.75 -4.47
C ALA A 50 3.16 -12.21 -5.91
N MET A 51 3.05 -10.89 -6.08
CA MET A 51 3.05 -10.23 -7.38
C MET A 51 4.38 -10.41 -8.11
N LEU A 52 5.51 -10.18 -7.42
CA LEU A 52 6.85 -10.41 -7.95
C LEU A 52 7.08 -11.88 -8.33
N ALA A 53 6.68 -12.83 -7.49
CA ALA A 53 6.80 -14.26 -7.78
C ALA A 53 5.98 -14.63 -9.01
N LEU A 54 4.77 -14.10 -9.14
CA LEU A 54 3.90 -14.35 -10.29
C LEU A 54 4.48 -13.76 -11.58
N LEU A 55 5.12 -12.59 -11.52
CA LEU A 55 5.89 -12.03 -12.63
C LEU A 55 7.06 -12.95 -13.03
N VAL A 56 7.91 -13.34 -12.06
CA VAL A 56 9.11 -14.14 -12.32
C VAL A 56 8.75 -15.52 -12.87
N VAL A 57 7.84 -16.24 -12.20
CA VAL A 57 7.35 -17.55 -12.65
C VAL A 57 6.63 -17.42 -14.00
N GLY A 58 5.81 -16.37 -14.16
CA GLY A 58 5.13 -16.06 -15.40
C GLY A 58 6.11 -15.95 -16.56
N VAL A 59 7.13 -15.09 -16.45
CA VAL A 59 8.15 -14.90 -17.49
C VAL A 59 8.92 -16.19 -17.79
N ILE A 60 9.36 -16.94 -16.76
CA ILE A 60 10.12 -18.19 -16.93
C ILE A 60 9.31 -19.26 -17.67
N THR A 61 8.00 -19.32 -17.43
CA THR A 61 7.11 -20.33 -18.01
C THR A 61 6.45 -19.90 -19.33
N VAL A 62 6.80 -18.73 -19.89
CA VAL A 62 6.33 -18.28 -21.21
C VAL A 62 6.60 -19.30 -22.33
N PRO A 63 7.79 -19.94 -22.45
CA PRO A 63 8.08 -20.87 -23.54
C PRO A 63 7.14 -22.08 -23.63
N ILE A 64 6.50 -22.45 -22.52
CA ILE A 64 5.54 -23.56 -22.43
C ILE A 64 4.08 -23.07 -22.42
N VAL A 65 3.81 -21.83 -22.85
CA VAL A 65 2.49 -21.16 -22.92
C VAL A 65 1.84 -20.85 -21.56
N VAL A 66 2.12 -21.64 -20.51
CA VAL A 66 1.62 -21.43 -19.15
C VAL A 66 1.91 -20.01 -18.63
N GLY A 67 3.11 -19.50 -18.91
CA GLY A 67 3.52 -18.17 -18.47
C GLY A 67 2.66 -17.03 -19.01
N SER A 68 2.17 -17.16 -20.24
CA SER A 68 1.28 -16.16 -20.85
C SER A 68 -0.02 -16.00 -20.06
N LEU A 69 -0.60 -17.10 -19.57
CA LEU A 69 -1.80 -17.07 -18.73
C LEU A 69 -1.52 -16.38 -17.38
N LEU A 70 -0.37 -16.68 -16.76
CA LEU A 70 0.02 -16.04 -15.50
C LEU A 70 0.22 -14.54 -15.69
N LEU A 71 0.86 -14.09 -16.77
CA LEU A 71 1.07 -12.66 -17.03
C LEU A 71 -0.26 -11.93 -17.33
N VAL A 72 -1.26 -12.60 -17.93
CA VAL A 72 -2.61 -12.03 -18.06
C VAL A 72 -3.26 -11.85 -16.70
N VAL A 73 -3.17 -12.85 -15.81
CA VAL A 73 -3.66 -12.73 -14.42
C VAL A 73 -2.96 -11.59 -13.68
N LEU A 74 -1.63 -11.45 -13.86
CA LEU A 74 -0.86 -10.32 -13.30
C LEU A 74 -1.39 -8.97 -13.81
N GLY A 75 -1.67 -8.86 -15.10
CA GLY A 75 -2.19 -7.65 -15.72
C GLY A 75 -3.58 -7.27 -15.18
N ILE A 76 -4.49 -8.24 -15.07
CA ILE A 76 -5.81 -8.04 -14.46
C ILE A 76 -5.65 -7.60 -13.01
N TRP A 77 -4.78 -8.26 -12.25
CA TRP A 77 -4.52 -7.89 -10.85
C TRP A 77 -3.96 -6.46 -10.74
N ALA A 78 -3.05 -6.06 -11.63
CA ALA A 78 -2.55 -4.68 -11.68
C ALA A 78 -3.67 -3.68 -11.97
N ILE A 79 -4.63 -3.99 -12.85
CA ILE A 79 -5.79 -3.12 -13.10
C ILE A 79 -6.67 -3.02 -11.85
N VAL A 80 -6.95 -4.14 -11.19
CA VAL A 80 -7.71 -4.15 -9.92
C VAL A 80 -7.01 -3.30 -8.87
N ASP A 81 -5.67 -3.31 -8.84
CA ASP A 81 -4.89 -2.49 -7.91
C ASP A 81 -5.09 -0.99 -8.09
N ALA A 82 -5.35 -0.50 -9.30
CA ALA A 82 -5.67 0.90 -9.52
C ALA A 82 -6.86 1.35 -8.65
N PHE A 83 -7.88 0.49 -8.51
CA PHE A 83 -9.05 0.74 -7.67
C PHE A 83 -8.79 0.49 -6.19
N LEU A 84 -7.84 -0.39 -5.84
CA LEU A 84 -7.51 -0.69 -4.45
C LEU A 84 -6.55 0.33 -3.82
N ILE A 85 -5.72 1.04 -4.60
CA ILE A 85 -4.73 2.00 -4.10
C ILE A 85 -5.34 3.05 -3.14
N PRO A 86 -6.47 3.71 -3.43
CA PRO A 86 -7.08 4.66 -2.50
C PRO A 86 -7.41 4.03 -1.15
N GLY A 87 -7.96 2.82 -1.14
CA GLY A 87 -8.27 2.08 0.08
C GLY A 87 -7.01 1.67 0.85
N MET A 88 -5.95 1.25 0.15
CA MET A 88 -4.67 0.91 0.77
C MET A 88 -4.01 2.13 1.43
N VAL A 89 -4.06 3.29 0.78
CA VAL A 89 -3.56 4.55 1.35
C VAL A 89 -4.36 4.97 2.58
N GLN A 90 -5.70 4.85 2.53
CA GLN A 90 -6.54 5.20 3.67
C GLN A 90 -6.29 4.28 4.88
N ASN A 91 -6.12 2.98 4.65
CA ASN A 91 -5.75 2.04 5.70
C ASN A 91 -4.42 2.43 6.36
N HIS A 92 -3.41 2.81 5.56
CA HIS A 92 -2.14 3.28 6.09
C HIS A 92 -2.28 4.56 6.93
N LYS A 93 -3.08 5.53 6.47
CA LYS A 93 -3.40 6.75 7.24
C LYS A 93 -4.04 6.41 8.59
N ASN A 94 -4.98 5.47 8.60
CA ASN A 94 -5.67 5.04 9.82
C ASN A 94 -4.70 4.37 10.80
N ASP A 95 -3.74 3.58 10.31
CA ASP A 95 -2.72 2.95 11.16
C ASP A 95 -1.79 3.98 11.81
N VAL A 96 -1.35 4.99 11.05
CA VAL A 96 -0.57 6.12 11.59
C VAL A 96 -1.38 6.86 12.64
N ARG A 97 -2.65 7.18 12.35
CA ARG A 97 -3.57 7.86 13.30
C ARG A 97 -3.71 7.08 14.60
N ARG A 98 -3.92 5.76 14.52
CA ARG A 98 -4.04 4.88 15.68
C ARG A 98 -2.78 4.90 16.54
N LYS A 99 -1.59 4.83 15.93
CA LYS A 99 -0.31 4.86 16.66
C LYS A 99 -0.12 6.18 17.40
N LEU A 100 -0.38 7.31 16.73
CA LEU A 100 -0.25 8.64 17.34
C LEU A 100 -1.26 8.87 18.47
N THR A 101 -2.50 8.43 18.27
CA THR A 101 -3.55 8.50 19.30
C THR A 101 -3.18 7.67 20.53
N ALA A 102 -2.67 6.45 20.33
CA ALA A 102 -2.22 5.60 21.43
C ALA A 102 -1.01 6.21 22.17
N ALA A 103 -0.05 6.78 21.44
CA ALA A 103 1.11 7.45 22.04
C ALA A 103 0.69 8.67 22.88
N ALA A 104 -0.23 9.49 22.39
CA ALA A 104 -0.77 10.63 23.12
C ALA A 104 -1.50 10.19 24.41
N ALA A 105 -2.32 9.13 24.32
CA ALA A 105 -3.03 8.60 25.49
C ALA A 105 -2.09 8.07 26.59
N LEU A 106 -0.95 7.47 26.21
CA LEU A 106 0.06 7.01 27.16
C LEU A 106 0.82 8.16 27.82
N SER A 107 1.05 9.27 27.12
CA SER A 107 1.74 10.44 27.69
C SER A 107 0.90 11.24 28.71
N GLN A 108 -0.40 10.97 28.79
CA GLN A 108 -1.32 11.62 29.73
C GLN A 108 -1.53 10.84 31.04
N ILE A 109 -0.84 9.72 31.24
CA ILE A 109 -0.83 8.91 32.47
C ILE A 109 0.46 9.22 33.23
#